data_AF-A0A7W9T283-F1
#
_entry.id   AF-A0A7W9T283-F1
#
_cell.length_a   1.000
_cell.length_b   1.000
_cell.length_c   1.000
_cell.angle_alpha   90.00
_cell.angle_beta   90.00
_cell.angle_gamma   90.00
#
_symmetry.space_group_name_H-M   'P 1'
#
loop_
_entity.id
_entity.type
_entity.pdbx_description
1 polymer ?
#
loop_
_entity_poly.entity_id
_entity_poly.type
_entity_poly.pdbx_seq_one_letter_code
_entity_poly.pdbx_strand_id
1 'polypeptide(L)'
;MTTTYAQQRRYFGRFDQLLDEAAHGSTWLRQPAIAALVGDSLRHFDGKAYQLHCYCIMPNHVHLVVSLAYNAPLLVETLQRIKGYTALQANKLLGRTGQFWQRETYDHIVRSGEEMQRIIAYVLNNPVKAGLVDTWEQWPHTYWAEP
;
A
#
# COMPACT_ATOMS: atom_id res chain seq x y z
N MET A 1 -22.65 -7.52 13.49
CA MET A 1 -21.32 -7.69 12.89
C MET A 1 -21.06 -9.18 12.72
N THR A 2 -20.92 -9.69 11.50
CA THR A 2 -20.66 -11.13 11.25
C THR A 2 -19.23 -11.50 11.62
N THR A 3 -19.05 -12.66 12.27
CA THR A 3 -17.80 -13.18 12.85
C THR A 3 -16.58 -13.09 11.91
N THR A 4 -16.77 -13.24 10.60
CA THR A 4 -15.73 -13.20 9.56
C THR A 4 -15.07 -11.83 9.39
N TYR A 5 -15.83 -10.74 9.54
CA TYR A 5 -15.33 -9.37 9.32
C TYR A 5 -14.48 -8.86 10.51
N ALA A 6 -14.90 -9.19 11.73
CA ALA A 6 -14.11 -8.91 12.93
C ALA A 6 -12.80 -9.70 12.93
N GLN A 7 -12.82 -10.93 12.40
CA GLN A 7 -11.62 -11.73 12.17
C GLN A 7 -10.71 -11.09 11.12
N GLN A 8 -11.22 -10.68 9.95
CA GLN A 8 -10.42 -9.99 8.91
C GLN A 8 -9.74 -8.73 9.46
N ARG A 9 -10.47 -7.87 10.18
CA ARG A 9 -9.87 -6.67 10.81
C ARG A 9 -8.75 -7.00 11.81
N ARG A 10 -8.93 -8.04 12.62
CA ARG A 10 -7.90 -8.48 13.60
C ARG A 10 -6.69 -9.10 12.90
N TYR A 11 -6.91 -9.81 11.80
CA TYR A 11 -5.84 -10.34 10.95
C TYR A 11 -5.07 -9.22 10.24
N PHE A 12 -5.75 -8.22 9.69
CA PHE A 12 -5.11 -7.05 9.09
C PHE A 12 -4.19 -6.34 10.09
N GLY A 13 -4.68 -6.04 11.30
CA GLY A 13 -3.85 -5.38 12.32
C GLY A 13 -2.62 -6.19 12.76
N ARG A 14 -2.75 -7.53 12.86
CA ARG A 14 -1.62 -8.42 13.18
C ARG A 14 -0.63 -8.52 12.02
N PHE A 15 -1.12 -8.64 10.79
CA PHE A 15 -0.27 -8.71 9.60
C PHE A 15 0.50 -7.41 9.42
N ASP A 16 -0.15 -6.28 9.66
CA ASP A 16 0.50 -4.98 9.56
C ASP A 16 1.57 -4.79 10.63
N GLN A 17 1.28 -5.19 11.88
CA GLN A 17 2.29 -5.19 12.93
C GLN A 17 3.51 -6.06 12.57
N LEU A 18 3.30 -7.23 11.96
CA LEU A 18 4.40 -8.09 11.48
C LEU A 18 5.23 -7.43 10.37
N LEU A 19 4.61 -6.60 9.52
CA LEU A 19 5.31 -5.85 8.49
C LEU A 19 6.08 -4.65 9.07
N ASP A 20 5.47 -3.94 10.02
CA ASP A 20 6.01 -2.75 10.70
C ASP A 20 7.23 -3.07 11.56
N GLU A 21 7.28 -4.26 12.18
CA GLU A 21 8.38 -4.67 13.06
C GLU A 21 9.73 -4.75 12.32
N ALA A 22 9.76 -4.60 10.99
CA ALA A 22 10.96 -4.53 10.13
C ALA A 22 11.97 -5.67 10.32
N ALA A 23 11.62 -6.68 11.12
CA ALA A 23 12.45 -7.81 11.50
C ALA A 23 12.62 -8.80 10.34
N HIS A 24 11.73 -8.73 9.34
CA HIS A 24 11.66 -9.67 8.23
C HIS A 24 11.41 -8.95 6.90
N GLY A 25 12.21 -9.29 5.89
CA GLY A 25 12.06 -8.79 4.52
C GLY A 25 13.01 -7.65 4.12
N SER A 26 13.09 -7.40 2.82
CA SER A 26 13.96 -6.36 2.25
C SER A 26 13.36 -4.97 2.41
N THR A 27 14.18 -3.98 2.77
CA THR A 27 13.78 -2.57 2.93
C THR A 27 14.06 -1.71 1.70
N TRP A 28 13.93 -2.28 0.50
CA TRP A 28 14.31 -1.62 -0.75
C TRP A 28 13.52 -0.33 -1.02
N LEU A 29 12.30 -0.21 -0.49
CA LEU A 29 11.47 0.98 -0.67
C LEU A 29 11.97 2.17 0.17
N ARG A 30 12.99 2.00 1.03
CA ARG A 30 13.70 3.15 1.65
C ARG A 30 14.41 4.02 0.62
N GLN A 31 14.74 3.49 -0.56
CA GLN A 31 15.37 4.28 -1.61
C GLN A 31 14.32 5.18 -2.26
N PRO A 32 14.49 6.52 -2.22
CA PRO A 32 13.48 7.45 -2.71
C PRO A 32 13.09 7.22 -4.18
N ALA A 33 14.05 6.83 -5.03
CA ALA A 33 13.80 6.51 -6.43
C ALA A 33 12.85 5.32 -6.61
N ILE A 34 12.94 4.31 -5.75
CA ILE A 34 12.08 3.12 -5.80
C ILE A 34 10.70 3.43 -5.23
N ALA A 35 10.64 4.17 -4.11
CA ALA A 35 9.36 4.65 -3.58
C ALA A 35 8.63 5.54 -4.59
N ALA A 36 9.33 6.46 -5.25
CA ALA A 36 8.77 7.31 -6.30
C ALA A 36 8.23 6.48 -7.47
N LEU A 37 9.01 5.52 -8.00
CA LEU A 37 8.59 4.59 -9.05
C LEU A 37 7.28 3.87 -8.69
N VAL A 38 7.15 3.40 -7.45
CA VAL A 38 5.93 2.74 -6.98
C VAL A 38 4.77 3.73 -6.87
N GLY A 39 4.99 4.89 -6.26
CA GLY A 39 3.97 5.95 -6.16
C GLY A 39 3.46 6.43 -7.52
N ASP A 40 4.37 6.63 -8.48
CA ASP A 40 4.04 6.97 -9.88
C ASP A 40 3.18 5.88 -10.53
N SER A 41 3.54 4.60 -10.30
CA SER A 41 2.78 3.47 -10.84
C SER A 41 1.38 3.40 -10.24
N LEU A 42 1.20 3.70 -8.94
CA LEU A 42 -0.11 3.75 -8.31
C LEU A 42 -0.95 4.90 -8.88
N ARG A 43 -0.40 6.11 -8.93
CA ARG A 43 -1.08 7.28 -9.51
C ARG A 43 -1.42 7.10 -10.99
N HIS A 44 -0.60 6.36 -11.74
CA HIS A 44 -0.87 6.09 -13.15
C HIS A 44 -2.21 5.39 -13.38
N PHE A 45 -2.65 4.53 -12.45
CA PHE A 45 -3.91 3.77 -12.56
C PHE A 45 -5.12 4.46 -11.94
N ASP A 46 -4.90 5.61 -11.27
CA ASP A 46 -5.99 6.45 -10.78
C ASP A 46 -6.86 6.96 -11.94
N GLY A 47 -8.18 6.88 -11.76
CA GLY A 47 -9.19 7.18 -12.77
C GLY A 47 -9.26 6.19 -13.95
N LYS A 48 -8.36 5.20 -14.04
CA LYS A 48 -8.32 4.21 -15.14
C LYS A 48 -8.77 2.82 -14.69
N ALA A 49 -8.24 2.36 -13.56
CA ALA A 49 -8.54 1.05 -13.00
C ALA A 49 -9.23 1.14 -11.64
N TYR A 50 -8.98 2.23 -10.91
CA TYR A 50 -9.59 2.51 -9.62
C TYR A 50 -9.59 4.02 -9.37
N GLN A 51 -10.35 4.47 -8.39
CA GLN A 51 -10.19 5.79 -7.78
C GLN A 51 -9.24 5.67 -6.59
N LEU A 52 -8.16 6.45 -6.59
CA LEU A 52 -7.15 6.46 -5.55
C LEU A 52 -7.54 7.41 -4.42
N HIS A 53 -7.67 6.88 -3.19
CA HIS A 53 -7.93 7.70 -2.01
C HIS A 53 -6.66 8.07 -1.27
N CYS A 54 -5.84 7.07 -0.93
CA CYS A 54 -4.54 7.31 -0.30
C CYS A 54 -3.60 6.12 -0.49
N TYR A 55 -2.32 6.36 -0.30
CA TYR A 55 -1.34 5.30 -0.09
C TYR A 55 -0.29 5.72 0.94
N CYS A 56 0.37 4.74 1.53
CA CYS A 56 1.61 4.93 2.28
C CYS A 56 2.62 3.87 1.86
N ILE A 57 3.77 4.31 1.35
CA ILE A 57 4.89 3.42 0.99
C ILE A 57 5.83 3.38 2.19
N MET A 58 5.84 2.24 2.86
CA MET A 58 6.72 1.94 3.99
C MET A 58 8.03 1.35 3.45
N PRO A 59 9.11 1.29 4.27
CA PRO A 59 10.40 0.72 3.88
C PRO A 59 10.37 -0.65 3.18
N ASN A 60 9.44 -1.52 3.55
CA ASN A 60 9.35 -2.92 3.09
C ASN A 60 7.97 -3.30 2.51
N HIS A 61 6.95 -2.43 2.57
CA HIS A 61 5.60 -2.72 2.09
C HIS A 61 4.84 -1.45 1.68
N VAL A 62 3.62 -1.61 1.16
CA VAL A 62 2.77 -0.49 0.71
C VAL A 62 1.34 -0.71 1.20
N HIS A 63 0.75 0.34 1.75
CA HIS A 63 -0.69 0.45 1.97
C HIS A 63 -1.33 1.22 0.83
N LEU A 64 -2.47 0.72 0.34
CA LEU A 64 -3.22 1.31 -0.75
C LEU A 64 -4.71 1.29 -0.41
N VAL A 65 -5.36 2.45 -0.51
CA VAL A 65 -6.81 2.60 -0.33
C VAL A 65 -7.40 3.12 -1.63
N VAL A 66 -8.29 2.33 -2.23
CA VAL A 66 -8.90 2.60 -3.52
C VAL A 66 -10.38 2.25 -3.53
N SER A 67 -11.13 2.85 -4.45
CA SER A 67 -12.48 2.41 -4.80
C SER A 67 -12.54 1.90 -6.23
N LEU A 68 -13.32 0.84 -6.44
CA LEU A 68 -13.52 0.24 -7.76
C LEU A 68 -14.86 0.70 -8.32
N ALA A 69 -14.86 1.23 -9.55
CA ALA A 69 -16.09 1.47 -10.29
C ALA A 69 -16.73 0.14 -10.70
N TYR A 70 -18.04 0.15 -10.98
CA TYR A 70 -18.78 -1.07 -11.36
C TYR A 70 -18.18 -1.80 -12.58
N ASN A 71 -17.66 -1.03 -13.54
CA ASN A 71 -17.03 -1.51 -14.76
C ASN A 71 -15.50 -1.48 -14.70
N ALA A 72 -14.90 -1.34 -13.51
CA ALA A 72 -13.47 -1.35 -13.36
C ALA A 72 -12.88 -2.72 -13.78
N PRO A 73 -11.66 -2.72 -14.34
CA PRO A 73 -10.87 -3.94 -14.47
C PRO A 73 -10.73 -4.66 -13.13
N LEU A 74 -10.46 -5.96 -13.17
CA LEU A 74 -10.18 -6.71 -11.95
C LEU A 74 -8.95 -6.10 -11.24
N LEU A 75 -9.12 -5.76 -9.96
CA LEU A 75 -8.06 -5.15 -9.16
C LEU A 75 -6.80 -6.03 -9.14
N VAL A 76 -6.97 -7.36 -9.07
CA VAL A 76 -5.86 -8.31 -9.08
C VAL A 76 -5.00 -8.19 -10.33
N GLU A 77 -5.60 -8.01 -11.51
CA GLU A 77 -4.84 -7.86 -12.77
C GLU A 77 -4.08 -6.54 -12.79
N THR A 78 -4.70 -5.48 -12.28
CA THR A 78 -4.06 -4.17 -12.16
C THR A 78 -2.87 -4.22 -11.20
N LEU A 79 -3.02 -4.85 -10.03
CA LEU A 79 -1.96 -5.04 -9.05
C LEU A 79 -0.82 -5.92 -9.61
N GLN A 80 -1.14 -6.95 -10.40
CA GLN A 80 -0.12 -7.75 -11.09
C GLN A 80 0.70 -6.91 -12.08
N ARG A 81 0.04 -6.03 -12.85
CA ARG A 81 0.72 -5.10 -13.77
C ARG A 81 1.63 -4.13 -13.01
N ILE A 82 1.12 -3.52 -11.93
CA ILE A 82 1.89 -2.62 -11.07
C ILE A 82 3.10 -3.36 -10.48
N LYS A 83 2.90 -4.53 -9.87
CA LYS A 83 3.97 -5.35 -9.28
C LYS A 83 5.01 -5.74 -10.34
N GLY A 84 4.58 -6.19 -11.52
CA GLY A 84 5.48 -6.61 -12.60
C GLY A 84 6.35 -5.47 -13.11
N TYR A 85 5.74 -4.32 -13.42
CA TYR A 85 6.46 -3.14 -13.89
C TYR A 85 7.44 -2.62 -12.84
N THR A 86 6.97 -2.40 -11.61
CA THR A 86 7.80 -1.84 -10.53
C THR A 86 8.90 -2.80 -10.11
N ALA A 87 8.66 -4.12 -10.05
CA ALA A 87 9.70 -5.10 -9.76
C ALA A 87 10.83 -5.08 -10.80
N LEU A 88 10.48 -4.99 -12.09
CA LEU A 88 11.47 -4.92 -13.17
C LEU A 88 12.34 -3.67 -13.05
N GLN A 89 11.73 -2.49 -12.88
CA GLN A 89 12.48 -1.23 -12.81
C GLN A 89 13.27 -1.13 -11.49
N ALA A 90 12.70 -1.55 -10.36
CA ALA A 90 13.39 -1.53 -9.07
C ALA A 90 14.61 -2.45 -9.06
N ASN A 91 14.50 -3.66 -9.62
CA ASN A 91 15.64 -4.57 -9.76
C ASN A 91 16.76 -3.96 -10.62
N LYS A 92 16.43 -3.24 -11.70
CA LYS A 92 17.42 -2.50 -12.50
C LYS A 92 18.12 -1.41 -11.70
N LEU A 93 17.35 -0.59 -10.96
CA LEU A 93 17.90 0.47 -10.10
C LEU A 93 18.82 -0.09 -9.00
N LEU A 94 18.50 -1.28 -8.49
CA LEU A 94 19.26 -1.98 -7.46
C LEU A 94 20.42 -2.83 -8.02
N GLY A 95 20.58 -2.93 -9.35
CA GLY A 95 21.61 -3.78 -9.96
C GLY A 95 21.45 -5.28 -9.66
N ARG A 96 20.22 -5.75 -9.45
CA ARG A 96 19.92 -7.14 -9.07
C ARG A 96 18.88 -7.79 -9.98
N THR A 97 18.68 -9.08 -9.78
CA THR A 97 17.60 -9.87 -10.39
C THR A 97 16.83 -10.64 -9.31
N GLY A 98 15.72 -11.27 -9.69
CA GLY A 98 14.90 -12.09 -8.80
C GLY A 98 13.67 -11.38 -8.23
N GLN A 99 13.06 -11.98 -7.22
CA GLN A 99 11.79 -11.51 -6.66
C GLN A 99 11.95 -10.17 -5.94
N PHE A 100 11.06 -9.21 -6.26
CA PHE A 100 10.97 -7.92 -5.58
C PHE A 100 9.77 -7.88 -4.64
N TRP A 101 8.57 -8.15 -5.15
CA TRP A 101 7.34 -8.21 -4.36
C TRP A 101 7.02 -9.63 -3.88
N GLN A 102 6.39 -9.73 -2.70
CA GLN A 102 5.69 -10.95 -2.31
C GLN A 102 4.58 -11.27 -3.32
N ARG A 103 4.28 -12.56 -3.52
CA ARG A 103 3.30 -13.01 -4.52
C ARG A 103 1.91 -12.50 -4.18
N GLU A 104 1.46 -12.80 -2.97
CA GLU A 104 0.14 -12.43 -2.49
C GLU A 104 0.06 -10.94 -2.11
N THR A 105 -1.16 -10.42 -2.15
CA THR A 105 -1.55 -9.14 -1.53
C THR A 105 -2.55 -9.44 -0.44
N TYR A 106 -2.55 -8.63 0.61
CA TYR A 106 -3.60 -8.69 1.61
C TYR A 106 -4.64 -7.59 1.32
N ASP A 107 -5.89 -7.97 1.15
CA ASP A 107 -7.01 -7.05 0.92
C ASP A 107 -8.04 -7.07 2.07
N HIS A 108 -8.67 -5.92 2.29
CA HIS A 108 -9.77 -5.73 3.23
C HIS A 108 -10.86 -4.89 2.58
N ILE A 109 -12.09 -5.39 2.56
CA ILE A 109 -13.24 -4.70 1.95
C ILE A 109 -13.83 -3.71 2.97
N VAL A 110 -13.77 -2.42 2.64
CA VAL A 110 -14.40 -1.33 3.39
C VAL A 110 -15.90 -1.27 3.10
N ARG A 111 -16.73 -1.19 4.15
CA ARG A 111 -18.19 -1.32 4.05
C ARG A 111 -18.97 -0.07 4.45
N SER A 112 -18.31 0.96 4.98
CA SER A 112 -18.94 2.24 5.31
C SER A 112 -18.00 3.44 5.17
N GLY A 113 -18.55 4.64 5.03
CA GLY A 113 -17.76 5.88 4.98
C GLY A 113 -16.97 6.13 6.27
N GLU A 114 -17.55 5.86 7.44
CA GLU A 114 -16.85 5.96 8.72
C GLU A 114 -15.66 4.98 8.81
N GLU A 115 -15.84 3.75 8.31
CA GLU A 115 -14.74 2.80 8.22
C GLU A 115 -13.65 3.29 7.27
N MET A 116 -14.03 3.84 6.11
CA MET A 116 -13.08 4.39 5.14
C MET A 116 -12.20 5.46 5.78
N GLN A 117 -12.81 6.43 6.47
CA GLN A 117 -12.08 7.51 7.14
C GLN A 117 -11.09 6.99 8.18
N ARG A 118 -11.49 5.99 8.98
CA ARG A 118 -10.57 5.36 9.95
C ARG A 118 -9.42 4.62 9.27
N ILE A 119 -9.68 3.95 8.16
CA ILE A 119 -8.64 3.23 7.40
C ILE A 119 -7.67 4.22 6.74
N ILE A 120 -8.16 5.31 6.16
CA ILE A 120 -7.31 6.37 5.60
C ILE A 120 -6.42 6.95 6.71
N ALA A 121 -7.01 7.35 7.84
CA ALA A 121 -6.24 7.87 8.97
C ALA A 121 -5.18 6.87 9.47
N TYR A 122 -5.53 5.58 9.54
CA TYR A 122 -4.60 4.51 9.90
C TYR A 122 -3.43 4.41 8.91
N VAL A 123 -3.73 4.34 7.62
CA VAL A 123 -2.73 4.22 6.55
C VAL A 123 -1.78 5.40 6.53
N LEU A 124 -2.28 6.62 6.70
CA LEU A 124 -1.45 7.82 6.75
C LEU A 124 -0.56 7.82 8.01
N ASN A 125 -1.05 7.35 9.15
CA ASN A 125 -0.30 7.34 10.41
C ASN A 125 0.67 6.15 10.58
N ASN A 126 0.70 5.18 9.66
CA ASN A 126 1.65 4.07 9.76
C ASN A 126 3.14 4.45 9.90
N PRO A 127 3.69 5.45 9.20
CA PRO A 127 5.06 5.89 9.42
C PRO A 127 5.29 6.47 10.84
N VAL A 128 4.28 7.09 11.46
CA VAL A 128 4.34 7.55 12.85
C VAL A 128 4.33 6.37 13.82
N LYS A 129 3.42 5.41 13.60
CA LYS A 129 3.32 4.18 14.39
C LYS A 129 4.60 3.34 14.34
N ALA A 130 5.29 3.34 13.20
CA ALA A 130 6.58 2.68 13.01
C ALA A 130 7.78 3.50 13.55
N GLY A 131 7.56 4.69 14.11
CA GLY A 131 8.60 5.55 14.67
C GLY A 131 9.54 6.16 13.62
N LEU A 132 9.09 6.29 12.37
CA LEU A 132 9.90 6.86 11.28
C LEU A 132 9.86 8.40 11.26
N VAL A 133 8.76 8.99 11.72
CA VAL A 133 8.49 10.44 11.75
C VAL A 133 7.56 10.77 12.93
N ASP A 134 7.53 12.04 13.34
CA ASP A 134 6.66 12.49 14.45
C ASP A 134 5.22 12.76 14.00
N THR A 135 5.04 13.21 12.75
CA THR A 135 3.72 13.41 12.13
C THR A 135 3.72 12.82 10.73
N TRP A 136 2.56 12.37 10.25
CA TRP A 136 2.48 11.63 8.99
C TRP A 136 2.88 12.47 7.76
N GLU A 137 2.66 13.78 7.81
CA GLU A 137 2.99 14.75 6.76
C GLU A 137 4.51 14.85 6.51
N GLN A 138 5.33 14.48 7.50
CA GLN A 138 6.78 14.45 7.37
C GLN A 138 7.26 13.24 6.56
N TRP A 139 6.41 12.21 6.37
CA TRP A 139 6.79 11.05 5.57
C TRP A 139 6.60 11.32 4.07
N PRO A 140 7.68 11.40 3.27
CA PRO A 140 7.62 11.86 1.88
C PRO A 140 6.96 10.86 0.92
N HIS A 141 6.59 9.68 1.42
CA HIS A 141 6.01 8.60 0.63
C HIS A 141 4.57 8.26 1.04
N THR A 142 3.89 9.20 1.69
CA THR A 142 2.43 9.22 1.81
C THR A 142 1.79 10.02 0.67
N TYR A 143 0.54 9.71 0.37
CA TYR A 143 -0.33 10.51 -0.50
C TYR A 143 -1.76 10.38 -0.03
N TRP A 144 -2.47 11.49 -0.03
CA TRP A 144 -3.90 11.56 0.24
C TRP A 144 -4.55 12.45 -0.81
N ALA A 145 -5.49 11.89 -1.58
CA ALA A 145 -6.41 12.66 -2.39
C ALA A 145 -7.45 13.24 -1.42
N GLU A 146 -7.22 14.47 -0.95
CA GLU A 146 -8.20 15.17 -0.13
C GLU A 146 -9.58 15.18 -0.82
N PRO A 147 -10.67 14.96 -0.07
CA PRO A 147 -12.03 14.85 -0.61
C PRO A 147 -12.59 16.16 -1.19
#